data_AF-X6MMM7-F1
#
_entry.id   AF-X6MMM7-F1
#
_cell.length_a   1.000
_cell.length_b   1.000
_cell.length_c   1.000
_cell.angle_alpha   90.00
_cell.angle_beta   90.00
_cell.angle_gamma   90.00
#
_symmetry.space_group_name_H-M   'P 1'
#
loop_
_entity.id
_entity.type
_entity.pdbx_description
1 polymer ?
#
loop_
_entity_poly.entity_id
_entity_poly.type
_entity_poly.pdbx_seq_one_letter_code
_entity_poly.pdbx_strand_id
1 'polypeptide(L)'
;MPPVYLDSQSVRLARDNENSQKPYKCTLDRIFSSESTQAEAFVQIGKPMVDAALEGYNATIFCYGQSGAGKSFTMFGPETSDKERAVDKELNGIVPRCIEYLLQCLTERTNMMSRAFSATDDDDDQDDDDDDDEQEDDKAPSIIKEWK
;
A
#
# COMPACT_ATOMS: atom_id res chain seq x y z
N MET A 1 -25.50 -19.90 -22.37
CA MET A 1 -24.04 -20.17 -22.51
C MET A 1 -23.25 -19.21 -21.63
N PRO A 2 -22.19 -19.64 -20.93
CA PRO A 2 -21.31 -18.75 -20.19
C PRO A 2 -20.54 -17.80 -21.14
N PRO A 3 -20.09 -16.63 -20.65
CA PRO A 3 -19.26 -15.71 -21.43
C PRO A 3 -17.94 -16.36 -21.87
N VAL A 4 -17.47 -16.02 -23.08
CA VAL A 4 -16.17 -16.47 -23.60
C VAL A 4 -15.16 -15.33 -23.47
N TYR A 5 -14.18 -15.51 -22.58
CA TYR A 5 -13.08 -14.57 -22.40
C TYR A 5 -12.12 -14.69 -23.59
N LEU A 6 -11.87 -13.58 -24.28
CA LEU A 6 -10.94 -13.54 -25.42
C LEU A 6 -9.55 -13.12 -24.98
N ASP A 7 -9.48 -12.17 -24.06
CA ASP A 7 -8.27 -11.64 -23.43
C ASP A 7 -8.64 -10.95 -22.09
N SER A 8 -7.71 -10.24 -21.47
CA SER A 8 -7.89 -9.56 -20.18
C SER A 8 -8.84 -8.35 -20.22
N GLN A 9 -9.33 -7.95 -21.38
CA GLN A 9 -10.18 -6.77 -21.59
C GLN A 9 -11.39 -7.04 -22.50
N SER A 10 -11.39 -8.13 -23.26
CA SER A 10 -12.40 -8.47 -24.24
C SER A 10 -13.16 -9.73 -23.86
N VAL A 11 -14.49 -9.65 -23.82
CA VAL A 11 -15.38 -10.79 -23.62
C VAL A 11 -16.43 -10.88 -24.72
N ARG A 12 -16.79 -12.11 -25.09
CA ARG A 12 -17.85 -12.40 -26.05
C ARG A 12 -19.06 -12.98 -25.34
N LEU A 13 -20.20 -12.32 -25.49
CA LEU A 13 -21.49 -12.74 -24.95
C LEU A 13 -22.31 -13.40 -26.06
N ALA A 14 -22.77 -14.63 -25.79
CA ALA A 14 -23.77 -15.29 -26.63
C ALA A 14 -25.11 -14.57 -26.50
N ARG A 15 -25.87 -14.45 -27.59
CA ARG A 15 -27.26 -13.98 -27.59
C ARG A 15 -28.17 -15.19 -27.83
N ASP A 16 -29.22 -15.33 -27.02
CA ASP A 16 -30.18 -16.45 -27.10
C ASP A 16 -31.12 -16.43 -28.33
N ASN A 17 -30.89 -15.55 -29.31
CA ASN A 17 -31.83 -15.41 -30.42
C ASN A 17 -31.41 -16.32 -31.60
N GLU A 18 -32.28 -17.26 -31.99
CA GLU A 18 -32.08 -18.31 -33.02
C GLU A 18 -31.76 -17.79 -34.43
N ASN A 19 -31.74 -16.46 -34.63
CA ASN A 19 -31.62 -15.84 -35.94
C ASN A 19 -30.18 -15.31 -36.19
N SER A 20 -29.18 -16.20 -36.29
CA SER A 20 -27.82 -15.97 -36.85
C SER A 20 -27.10 -14.64 -36.52
N GLN A 21 -27.42 -13.97 -35.42
CA GLN A 21 -26.81 -12.69 -35.10
C GLN A 21 -25.42 -12.90 -34.49
N LYS A 22 -24.43 -12.18 -35.04
CA LYS A 22 -23.03 -12.20 -34.60
C LYS A 22 -22.95 -11.95 -33.09
N PRO A 23 -22.16 -12.73 -32.34
CA PRO A 23 -22.05 -12.59 -30.89
C PRO A 23 -21.56 -11.20 -30.49
N TYR A 24 -22.04 -10.71 -29.34
CA TYR A 24 -21.72 -9.36 -28.86
C TYR A 24 -20.34 -9.35 -28.20
N LYS A 25 -19.43 -8.50 -28.70
CA LYS A 25 -18.11 -8.28 -28.08
C LYS A 25 -18.19 -7.05 -27.18
N CYS A 26 -17.87 -7.21 -25.90
CA CYS A 26 -17.70 -6.14 -24.94
C CYS A 26 -16.21 -5.92 -24.66
N THR A 27 -15.81 -4.66 -24.50
CA THR A 27 -14.45 -4.27 -24.08
C THR A 27 -14.56 -3.52 -22.76
N LEU A 28 -13.73 -3.89 -21.79
CA LEU A 28 -13.70 -3.37 -20.42
C LEU A 28 -12.26 -3.00 -20.07
N ASP A 29 -12.06 -2.18 -19.04
CA ASP A 29 -10.71 -1.83 -18.57
C ASP A 29 -9.94 -3.06 -18.07
N ARG A 30 -10.67 -4.00 -17.45
CA ARG A 30 -10.13 -5.26 -16.95
C ARG A 30 -11.21 -6.30 -16.78
N ILE A 31 -10.83 -7.55 -17.00
CA ILE A 31 -11.64 -8.74 -16.78
C ILE A 31 -10.85 -9.72 -15.93
N PHE A 32 -11.46 -10.20 -14.86
CA PHE A 32 -10.93 -11.27 -14.02
C PHE A 32 -11.60 -12.58 -14.44
N SER A 33 -10.79 -13.60 -14.71
CA SER A 33 -11.29 -14.92 -15.11
C SER A 33 -11.56 -15.78 -13.86
N SER A 34 -12.05 -17.01 -14.05
CA SER A 34 -12.21 -17.97 -12.94
C SER A 34 -10.89 -18.29 -12.23
N GLU A 35 -9.76 -18.15 -12.94
CA GLU A 35 -8.43 -18.43 -12.41
C GLU A 35 -7.85 -17.25 -11.63
N SER A 36 -8.51 -16.10 -11.66
CA SER A 36 -8.02 -14.90 -10.97
C SER A 36 -8.19 -15.02 -9.46
N THR A 37 -7.15 -14.65 -8.73
CA THR A 37 -7.13 -14.77 -7.26
C THR A 37 -7.65 -13.51 -6.56
N GLN A 38 -8.02 -13.64 -5.28
CA GLN A 38 -8.40 -12.49 -4.46
C GLN A 38 -7.23 -11.50 -4.28
N ALA A 39 -5.99 -12.01 -4.22
CA ALA A 39 -4.80 -11.19 -4.15
C ALA A 39 -4.61 -10.35 -5.42
N GLU A 40 -4.81 -10.94 -6.59
CA GLU A 40 -4.75 -10.21 -7.87
C GLU A 40 -5.82 -9.12 -7.96
N ALA A 41 -7.06 -9.43 -7.56
CA ALA A 41 -8.15 -8.46 -7.53
C ALA A 41 -7.82 -7.30 -6.57
N PHE A 42 -7.25 -7.60 -5.40
CA PHE A 42 -6.79 -6.59 -4.45
C PHE A 42 -5.68 -5.69 -5.03
N VAL A 43 -4.64 -6.27 -5.63
CA VAL A 43 -3.53 -5.47 -6.19
C VAL A 43 -4.03 -4.53 -7.29
N GLN A 44 -4.97 -4.98 -8.12
CA GLN A 44 -5.48 -4.21 -9.25
C GLN A 44 -6.55 -3.17 -8.86
N ILE A 45 -7.34 -3.43 -7.82
CA ILE A 45 -8.48 -2.58 -7.42
C ILE A 45 -8.27 -2.00 -6.02
N GLY A 46 -8.07 -2.84 -5.01
CA GLY A 46 -8.01 -2.43 -3.61
C GLY A 46 -6.82 -1.53 -3.29
N LYS A 47 -5.61 -1.93 -3.66
CA LYS A 47 -4.37 -1.19 -3.38
C LYS A 47 -4.42 0.27 -3.90
N PRO A 48 -4.70 0.55 -5.19
CA PRO A 48 -4.73 1.93 -5.67
C PRO A 48 -5.83 2.78 -5.00
N MET A 49 -6.94 2.16 -4.58
CA MET A 49 -7.99 2.87 -3.84
C MET A 49 -7.54 3.27 -2.43
N VAL A 50 -6.79 2.40 -1.74
CA VAL A 50 -6.20 2.73 -0.44
C VAL A 50 -5.10 3.78 -0.59
N ASP A 51 -4.25 3.67 -1.61
CA ASP A 51 -3.21 4.67 -1.91
C ASP A 51 -3.84 6.06 -2.13
N ALA A 52 -4.91 6.15 -2.96
CA ALA A 52 -5.65 7.39 -3.17
C ALA A 52 -6.28 7.93 -1.88
N ALA A 53 -6.82 7.06 -1.02
CA ALA A 53 -7.36 7.46 0.28
C ALA A 53 -6.28 8.03 1.21
N LEU A 54 -5.07 7.44 1.20
CA LEU A 54 -3.91 7.91 1.95
C LEU A 54 -3.31 9.22 1.42
N GLU A 55 -3.65 9.60 0.19
CA GLU A 55 -3.34 10.90 -0.44
C GLU A 55 -4.42 11.96 -0.19
N GLY A 56 -5.52 11.59 0.50
CA GLY A 56 -6.61 12.51 0.85
C GLY A 56 -7.78 12.52 -0.14
N TYR A 57 -7.85 11.57 -1.07
CA TYR A 57 -9.00 11.43 -1.97
C TYR A 57 -10.06 10.47 -1.41
N ASN A 58 -11.34 10.73 -1.71
CA ASN A 58 -12.39 9.78 -1.39
C ASN A 58 -12.36 8.58 -2.34
N ALA A 59 -12.27 7.37 -1.80
CA ALA A 59 -12.32 6.13 -2.55
C ALA A 59 -13.61 5.35 -2.26
N THR A 60 -14.20 4.71 -3.28
CA THR A 60 -15.41 3.89 -3.12
C THR A 60 -15.33 2.66 -4.02
N ILE A 61 -15.51 1.48 -3.43
CA ILE A 61 -15.58 0.20 -4.13
C ILE A 61 -16.95 -0.42 -3.84
N PHE A 62 -17.67 -0.82 -4.89
CA PHE A 62 -18.90 -1.57 -4.78
C PHE A 62 -18.97 -2.64 -5.87
N CYS A 63 -19.70 -3.73 -5.58
CA CYS A 63 -19.93 -4.82 -6.52
C CYS A 63 -21.39 -4.84 -6.96
N TYR A 64 -21.63 -5.12 -8.24
CA TYR A 64 -22.98 -5.28 -8.80
C TYR A 64 -23.08 -6.55 -9.63
N GLY A 65 -24.29 -7.10 -9.73
CA GLY A 65 -24.54 -8.36 -10.44
C GLY A 65 -25.70 -9.15 -9.84
N GLN A 66 -26.16 -10.17 -10.57
CA GLN A 66 -27.28 -11.03 -10.15
C GLN A 66 -27.03 -11.75 -8.81
N SER A 67 -28.09 -12.25 -8.18
CA SER A 67 -27.97 -13.10 -6.98
C SER A 67 -27.12 -14.34 -7.29
N GLY A 68 -26.31 -14.78 -6.32
CA GLY A 68 -25.39 -15.92 -6.48
C GLY A 68 -24.13 -15.64 -7.32
N ALA A 69 -23.93 -14.43 -7.85
CA ALA A 69 -22.76 -14.09 -8.67
C ALA A 69 -21.45 -13.85 -7.89
N GLY A 70 -21.41 -14.13 -6.58
CA GLY A 70 -20.19 -13.99 -5.78
C GLY A 70 -19.86 -12.58 -5.27
N LYS A 71 -20.77 -11.59 -5.33
CA LYS A 71 -20.52 -10.22 -4.82
C LYS A 71 -19.98 -10.19 -3.38
N SER A 72 -20.63 -10.92 -2.46
CA SER A 72 -20.20 -11.01 -1.06
C SER A 72 -18.85 -11.71 -0.92
N PHE A 73 -18.61 -12.73 -1.74
CA PHE A 73 -17.33 -13.44 -1.81
C PHE A 73 -16.19 -12.52 -2.28
N THR A 74 -16.41 -11.69 -3.29
CA THR A 74 -15.42 -10.70 -3.73
C THR A 74 -15.14 -9.67 -2.63
N MET A 75 -16.17 -9.13 -1.98
CA MET A 75 -15.98 -8.09 -0.96
C MET A 75 -15.37 -8.61 0.35
N PHE A 76 -15.85 -9.75 0.85
CA PHE A 76 -15.54 -10.22 2.21
C PHE A 76 -14.85 -11.59 2.27
N GLY A 77 -14.76 -12.31 1.16
CA GLY A 77 -14.34 -13.70 1.12
C GLY A 77 -15.47 -14.67 1.50
N PRO A 78 -15.16 -15.95 1.71
CA PRO A 78 -16.14 -16.96 2.12
C PRO A 78 -16.71 -16.66 3.52
N GLU A 79 -17.97 -17.05 3.74
CA GLU A 79 -18.62 -17.01 5.06
C GLU A 79 -18.07 -18.16 5.92
N THR A 80 -16.88 -17.97 6.49
CA THR A 80 -16.27 -18.91 7.42
C THR A 80 -16.30 -18.34 8.84
N SER A 81 -16.29 -19.22 9.84
CA SER A 81 -16.17 -18.77 11.23
C SER A 81 -14.85 -18.02 11.44
N ASP A 82 -14.79 -17.09 12.39
CA ASP A 82 -13.57 -16.28 12.64
C ASP A 82 -12.32 -17.14 12.87
N LYS A 83 -12.49 -18.36 13.39
CA LYS A 83 -11.41 -19.35 13.59
C LYS A 83 -10.88 -19.94 12.29
N GLU A 84 -11.72 -20.10 11.28
CA GLU A 84 -11.38 -20.64 9.96
C GLU A 84 -10.84 -19.56 9.01
N ARG A 85 -11.27 -18.30 9.18
CA ARG A 85 -10.69 -17.15 8.44
C ARG A 85 -9.19 -17.00 8.65
N ALA A 86 -8.69 -17.33 9.84
CA ALA A 86 -7.26 -17.30 10.14
C ALA A 86 -6.46 -18.38 9.40
N VAL A 87 -7.12 -19.44 8.93
CA VAL A 87 -6.48 -20.62 8.32
C VAL A 87 -6.24 -20.42 6.82
N ASP A 88 -7.09 -19.65 6.12
CA ASP A 88 -6.97 -19.45 4.68
C ASP A 88 -7.02 -17.95 4.30
N LYS A 89 -5.94 -17.23 4.64
CA LYS A 89 -5.77 -15.81 4.30
C LYS A 89 -5.86 -15.53 2.80
N GLU A 90 -5.62 -16.52 1.95
CA GLU A 90 -5.67 -16.39 0.50
C GLU A 90 -7.09 -16.07 -0.01
N LEU A 91 -8.13 -16.53 0.71
CA LEU A 91 -9.51 -16.31 0.32
C LEU A 91 -10.11 -15.00 0.84
N ASN A 92 -9.37 -14.22 1.64
CA ASN A 92 -9.82 -12.93 2.13
C ASN A 92 -10.21 -12.01 0.96
N GLY A 93 -11.41 -11.42 1.05
CA GLY A 93 -11.92 -10.50 0.04
C GLY A 93 -11.23 -9.13 0.04
N ILE A 94 -11.75 -8.22 -0.78
CA ILE A 94 -11.22 -6.86 -0.93
C ILE A 94 -11.23 -6.08 0.39
N VAL A 95 -12.33 -6.10 1.15
CA VAL A 95 -12.48 -5.32 2.38
C VAL A 95 -11.42 -5.64 3.43
N PRO A 96 -11.24 -6.90 3.89
CA PRO A 96 -10.22 -7.21 4.89
C PRO A 96 -8.80 -6.91 4.40
N ARG A 97 -8.49 -7.15 3.12
CA ARG A 97 -7.17 -6.82 2.53
C ARG A 97 -6.90 -5.32 2.48
N CYS A 98 -7.91 -4.51 2.14
CA CYS A 98 -7.78 -3.05 2.17
C CYS A 98 -7.53 -2.52 3.58
N ILE A 99 -8.21 -3.07 4.59
CA ILE A 99 -8.01 -2.68 6.00
C ILE A 99 -6.60 -3.05 6.46
N GLU A 100 -6.16 -4.29 6.20
CA GLU A 100 -4.81 -4.75 6.55
C GLU A 100 -3.72 -3.87 5.92
N TYR A 101 -3.84 -3.59 4.62
CA TYR A 101 -2.90 -2.73 3.91
C TYR A 101 -2.92 -1.28 4.40
N LEU A 102 -4.12 -0.72 4.65
CA LEU A 102 -4.26 0.63 5.21
C LEU A 102 -3.54 0.75 6.56
N LEU A 103 -3.78 -0.21 7.47
CA LEU A 103 -3.16 -0.21 8.79
C LEU A 103 -1.63 -0.38 8.71
N GLN A 104 -1.15 -1.22 7.79
CA GLN A 104 0.27 -1.37 7.52
C GLN A 104 0.90 -0.02 7.10
N CYS A 105 0.32 0.65 6.09
CA CYS A 105 0.81 1.94 5.63
C CYS A 105 0.80 3.03 6.72
N LEU A 106 -0.24 3.06 7.55
CA LEU A 106 -0.31 4.02 8.67
C LEU A 106 0.78 3.76 9.72
N THR A 107 1.04 2.48 10.02
CA THR A 107 2.09 2.07 10.98
C THR A 107 3.47 2.45 10.46
N GLU A 108 3.76 2.17 9.19
CA GLU A 108 5.02 2.53 8.54
C GLU A 108 5.25 4.06 8.54
N ARG A 109 4.22 4.84 8.21
CA ARG A 109 4.27 6.32 8.26
C ARG A 109 4.53 6.84 9.68
N THR A 110 3.87 6.25 10.68
CA THR A 110 4.04 6.64 12.10
C THR A 110 5.46 6.36 12.58
N ASN A 111 5.98 5.16 12.29
CA ASN A 111 7.35 4.77 12.66
C ASN A 111 8.39 5.68 12.00
N MET A 112 8.19 6.08 10.75
CA MET A 112 9.08 7.01 10.06
C MET A 112 9.07 8.39 10.72
N MET A 113 7.89 8.90 11.12
CA MET A 113 7.78 10.16 11.85
C MET A 113 8.50 10.12 13.21
N SER A 114 8.32 9.05 13.99
CA SER A 114 8.99 8.91 15.29
C SER A 114 10.51 8.90 15.17
N ARG A 115 11.06 8.23 14.14
CA ARG A 115 12.51 8.18 13.90
C ARG A 115 13.08 9.52 13.41
N ALA A 116 12.31 10.28 12.64
CA ALA A 116 12.74 11.60 12.17
C ALA A 116 12.82 12.61 13.32
N PHE A 117 11.94 12.51 14.32
CA PHE A 117 11.95 13.38 15.50
C PHE A 117 13.11 13.06 16.46
N SER A 118 13.43 11.78 16.70
CA SER A 118 14.55 11.42 17.58
C SER A 118 15.93 11.79 17.01
N ALA A 119 16.04 12.03 15.69
CA ALA A 119 17.30 12.34 15.04
C ALA A 119 17.70 13.83 15.14
N THR A 120 16.85 14.69 15.69
CA THR A 120 17.09 16.13 15.80
C THR A 120 17.44 16.61 17.21
N ASP A 121 17.41 15.72 18.21
CA ASP A 121 17.63 16.08 19.63
C ASP A 121 19.05 15.70 20.15
N ASP A 122 19.96 15.22 19.30
CA ASP A 122 21.31 14.76 19.69
C ASP A 122 22.47 15.72 19.30
N ASP A 123 22.19 16.97 18.87
CA ASP A 123 23.23 17.93 18.41
C ASP A 123 23.47 19.14 19.35
N ASP A 124 22.86 19.22 20.53
CA ASP A 124 23.14 20.28 21.51
C ASP A 124 23.65 19.65 22.84
N ASP A 125 24.75 20.22 23.36
CA ASP A 125 25.45 19.92 24.62
C ASP A 125 26.70 19.02 24.52
N GLN A 126 27.70 19.49 23.76
CA GLN A 126 29.10 19.27 24.15
C GLN A 126 29.53 20.49 24.98
N ASP A 127 29.44 20.35 26.30
CA ASP A 127 30.02 21.28 27.27
C ASP A 127 31.56 21.27 27.11
N ASP A 128 32.11 22.33 26.52
CA ASP A 128 33.54 22.64 26.59
C ASP A 128 33.82 23.28 27.97
N ASP A 129 33.80 22.47 29.03
CA ASP A 129 34.42 22.81 30.32
C ASP A 129 35.91 22.38 30.27
N ASP A 130 36.74 23.21 29.65
CA ASP A 130 38.20 23.14 29.76
C ASP A 130 38.62 23.74 31.12
N ASP A 131 38.95 22.86 32.07
CA ASP A 131 39.58 23.22 33.34
C ASP A 131 41.01 23.76 33.09
N ASP A 132 41.18 25.07 33.30
CA ASP A 132 42.45 25.79 33.33
C ASP A 132 43.30 25.37 34.56
N ASP A 133 44.32 24.53 34.35
CA ASP A 133 45.43 24.35 35.29
C ASP A 133 46.61 25.29 34.90
N GLU A 134 46.69 26.45 35.55
CA GLU A 134 47.86 27.33 35.53
C GLU A 134 49.00 26.75 36.39
N GLN A 135 50.16 26.43 35.79
CA GLN A 135 51.46 26.60 36.45
C GLN A 135 52.50 27.21 35.49
N GLU A 136 53.03 28.34 35.97
CA GLU A 136 53.94 29.31 35.36
C GLU A 136 55.35 28.77 35.01
N ASP A 137 55.77 29.15 33.80
CA ASP A 137 57.00 29.84 33.43
C ASP A 137 58.39 29.32 33.85
N ASP A 138 59.21 28.99 32.83
CA ASP A 138 60.43 29.78 32.61
C ASP A 138 61.05 29.66 31.19
N LYS A 139 61.22 30.84 30.57
CA LYS A 139 62.29 31.27 29.61
C LYS A 139 62.23 30.95 28.09
N ALA A 140 61.48 31.81 27.36
CA ALA A 140 61.88 32.84 26.37
C ALA A 140 63.22 32.76 25.54
N PRO A 141 63.38 33.54 24.44
CA PRO A 141 62.62 33.57 23.18
C PRO A 141 63.54 33.69 21.93
N SER A 142 63.00 33.60 20.70
CA SER A 142 63.61 34.12 19.46
C SER A 142 62.50 34.42 18.45
N ILE A 143 61.84 35.57 18.55
CA ILE A 143 62.10 36.78 17.75
C ILE A 143 62.39 36.49 16.26
N ILE A 144 61.48 36.99 15.42
CA ILE A 144 61.62 37.60 14.07
C ILE A 144 60.19 37.55 13.47
N LYS A 145 59.39 38.61 13.64
CA LYS A 145 59.32 39.82 12.78
C LYS A 145 58.70 39.48 11.41
N GLU A 146 57.79 40.23 10.80
CA GLU A 146 57.03 41.44 11.09
C GLU A 146 56.19 41.69 9.79
N TRP A 147 54.95 42.15 9.92
CA TRP A 147 54.09 42.87 8.95
C TRP A 147 53.93 42.41 7.49
N LYS A 148 52.66 42.14 7.13
CA LYS A 148 51.96 43.01 6.17
C LYS A 148 50.46 43.06 6.43
#